data_AF-F1KZL2-F1
#
_entry.id   AF-F1KZL2-F1
#
_cell.length_a   1.000
_cell.length_b   1.000
_cell.length_c   1.000
_cell.angle_alpha   90.00
_cell.angle_beta   90.00
_cell.angle_gamma   90.00
#
_symmetry.space_group_name_H-M   'P 1'
#
loop_
_entity.id
_entity.type
_entity.pdbx_description
1 polymer ?
#
loop_
_entity_poly.entity_id
_entity_poly.type
_entity_poly.pdbx_seq_one_letter_code
_entity_poly.pdbx_strand_id
1 'polypeptide(L)'
;MKSRSDAQLIGDLQNVGDCAPYAYLNTSAGQQKVIAPCGAVANSMFNDTFTLYREGSVIPVPWTYKGIVWPVDKERKFRNPPGPNLQQAFANTVKPPNWQKEVWRLDPSDPDNNGFLNSDFIIWMRTAALPNFRKLYRILVRNDTQSQGLYSAGLPAGNYYLDIMSNYPVAVFGGRKSFIISTTSWAGGKNPFLGIAYMVVGSVCIVLGFVFLFIHLKFGTRFSDMTNISQSPRQ
;
A
#
# COMPACT_ATOMS: atom_id res chain seq x y z
N MET A 1 -6.63 -12.11 8.41
CA MET A 1 -6.99 -12.33 6.99
C MET A 1 -6.48 -13.69 6.60
N LYS A 2 -7.37 -14.61 6.21
CA LYS A 2 -7.10 -16.07 6.20
C LYS A 2 -7.21 -16.73 4.80
N SER A 3 -6.80 -16.04 3.72
CA SER A 3 -6.85 -16.63 2.37
C SER A 3 -5.60 -16.27 1.55
N ARG A 4 -4.43 -16.67 2.05
CA ARG A 4 -3.09 -16.48 1.46
C ARG A 4 -2.06 -17.43 2.08
N SER A 5 -1.00 -17.76 1.36
CA SER A 5 0.15 -18.52 1.87
C SER A 5 1.46 -17.75 1.73
N ASP A 6 2.06 -17.37 2.85
CA ASP A 6 3.34 -16.65 2.84
C ASP A 6 4.50 -17.57 2.44
N ALA A 7 4.42 -18.86 2.75
CA ALA A 7 5.38 -19.87 2.30
C ALA A 7 5.42 -19.97 0.77
N GLN A 8 4.25 -19.91 0.13
CA GLN A 8 4.17 -19.90 -1.33
C GLN A 8 4.84 -18.64 -1.91
N LEU A 9 4.57 -17.48 -1.31
CA LEU A 9 5.10 -16.19 -1.80
C LEU A 9 6.62 -16.09 -1.69
N ILE A 10 7.27 -16.86 -0.80
CA ILE A 10 8.73 -16.96 -0.71
C ILE A 10 9.33 -18.08 -1.58
N GLY A 11 8.53 -18.72 -2.43
CA GLY A 11 8.97 -19.66 -3.45
C GLY A 11 8.65 -21.15 -3.19
N ASP A 12 8.03 -21.50 -2.06
CA ASP A 12 7.59 -22.88 -1.78
C ASP A 12 6.19 -23.12 -2.39
N LEU A 13 6.16 -23.42 -3.68
CA LEU A 13 4.92 -23.47 -4.47
C LEU A 13 3.87 -24.46 -3.95
N GLN A 14 4.30 -25.53 -3.28
CA GLN A 14 3.41 -26.59 -2.80
C GLN A 14 2.76 -26.27 -1.45
N ASN A 15 3.34 -25.32 -0.71
CA ASN A 15 2.83 -24.94 0.59
C ASN A 15 1.70 -23.93 0.46
N VAL A 16 0.46 -24.42 0.49
CA VAL A 16 -0.75 -23.60 0.27
C VAL A 16 -1.33 -23.00 1.56
N GLY A 17 -0.81 -23.33 2.75
CA GLY A 17 -1.25 -22.75 4.03
C GLY A 17 -2.78 -22.56 4.15
N ASP A 18 -3.18 -21.36 4.56
CA ASP A 18 -4.59 -20.95 4.63
C ASP A 18 -5.05 -20.30 3.30
N CYS A 19 -4.96 -21.01 2.17
CA CYS A 19 -5.39 -20.49 0.85
C CYS A 19 -6.81 -20.88 0.43
N ALA A 20 -7.56 -21.62 1.26
CA ALA A 20 -8.92 -22.01 0.93
C ALA A 20 -9.83 -20.79 0.62
N PRO A 21 -10.76 -20.90 -0.35
CA PRO A 21 -11.01 -22.06 -1.22
C PRO A 21 -10.08 -22.13 -2.45
N TYR A 22 -9.26 -21.10 -2.72
CA TYR A 22 -8.41 -20.97 -3.90
C TYR A 22 -7.01 -21.58 -3.71
N ALA A 23 -6.93 -22.75 -3.10
CA ALA A 23 -5.68 -23.48 -2.94
C ALA A 23 -5.36 -24.37 -4.15
N TYR A 24 -6.38 -24.98 -4.74
CA TYR A 24 -6.27 -25.95 -5.82
C TYR A 24 -7.32 -25.73 -6.89
N LEU A 25 -7.03 -26.17 -8.11
CA LEU A 25 -7.99 -26.23 -9.23
C LEU A 25 -7.99 -27.65 -9.81
N ASN A 26 -9.18 -28.20 -10.03
CA ASN A 26 -9.33 -29.43 -10.79
C ASN A 26 -9.24 -29.10 -12.28
N THR A 27 -8.25 -29.68 -12.95
CA THR A 27 -8.09 -29.55 -14.40
C THR A 27 -9.10 -30.42 -15.14
N SER A 28 -9.35 -30.13 -16.41
CA SER A 28 -10.26 -30.90 -17.27
C SER A 28 -9.88 -32.38 -17.40
N ALA A 29 -8.61 -32.72 -17.11
CA ALA A 29 -8.09 -34.08 -17.08
C ALA A 29 -8.30 -34.81 -15.74
N GLY A 30 -9.06 -34.22 -14.81
CA GLY A 30 -9.30 -34.79 -13.47
C GLY A 30 -8.12 -34.67 -12.50
N GLN A 31 -7.02 -34.03 -12.90
CA GLN A 31 -5.86 -33.81 -12.02
C GLN A 31 -6.05 -32.54 -11.19
N GLN A 32 -5.82 -32.63 -9.88
CA GLN A 32 -5.79 -31.49 -8.97
C GLN A 32 -4.43 -30.80 -9.07
N LYS A 33 -4.40 -29.51 -9.45
CA LYS A 33 -3.19 -28.69 -9.49
C LYS A 33 -3.24 -27.57 -8.46
N VAL A 34 -2.07 -27.24 -7.90
CA VAL A 34 -1.91 -26.10 -6.98
C VAL A 34 -2.07 -24.80 -7.74
N ILE A 35 -2.85 -23.88 -7.18
CA ILE A 35 -2.95 -22.51 -7.69
C ILE A 35 -1.74 -21.71 -7.22
N ALA A 36 -1.06 -20.99 -8.11
CA ALA A 36 0.04 -20.10 -7.75
C ALA A 36 -0.12 -18.74 -8.45
N PRO A 37 -0.26 -17.63 -7.71
CA PRO A 37 -0.37 -17.53 -6.25
C PRO A 37 -1.75 -17.95 -5.73
N CYS A 38 -1.82 -18.71 -4.63
CA CYS A 38 -3.06 -19.20 -4.04
C CYS A 38 -3.77 -18.15 -3.17
N GLY A 39 -5.07 -18.39 -2.94
CA GLY A 39 -5.88 -17.61 -2.02
C GLY A 39 -6.71 -16.49 -2.66
N ALA A 40 -7.74 -16.05 -1.94
CA ALA A 40 -8.69 -15.07 -2.43
C ALA A 40 -8.05 -13.70 -2.67
N VAL A 41 -7.05 -13.33 -1.87
CA VAL A 41 -6.33 -12.04 -2.01
C VAL A 41 -5.65 -11.97 -3.38
N ALA A 42 -4.96 -13.03 -3.78
CA ALA A 42 -4.31 -13.13 -5.08
C ALA A 42 -5.34 -13.22 -6.20
N ASN A 43 -6.37 -14.07 -6.06
CA ASN A 43 -7.40 -14.23 -7.08
C ASN A 43 -8.15 -12.91 -7.39
N SER A 44 -8.30 -12.01 -6.41
CA SER A 44 -8.96 -10.72 -6.58
C SER A 44 -8.03 -9.60 -7.02
N MET A 45 -6.85 -9.89 -7.58
CA MET A 45 -5.88 -8.87 -8.01
C MET A 45 -6.46 -7.84 -8.98
N PHE A 46 -6.25 -6.56 -8.67
CA PHE A 46 -6.66 -5.45 -9.51
C PHE A 46 -5.84 -5.42 -10.81
N ASN A 47 -6.50 -5.25 -11.95
CA ASN A 47 -5.91 -5.41 -13.29
C ASN A 47 -6.35 -4.34 -14.31
N ASP A 48 -6.91 -3.21 -13.87
CA ASP A 48 -7.05 -2.06 -14.78
C ASP A 48 -5.66 -1.49 -15.10
N THR A 49 -5.52 -0.93 -16.30
CA THR A 49 -4.33 -0.18 -16.69
C THR A 49 -4.68 1.28 -16.88
N PHE A 50 -3.72 2.13 -16.57
CA PHE A 50 -3.84 3.58 -16.69
C PHE A 50 -2.70 4.10 -17.53
N THR A 51 -3.00 5.08 -18.39
CA THR A 51 -2.02 5.86 -19.17
C THR A 51 -2.42 7.34 -19.13
N LEU A 52 -1.53 8.20 -18.65
CA LEU A 52 -1.80 9.64 -18.53
C LEU A 52 -1.13 10.41 -19.66
N TYR A 53 -1.86 11.34 -20.26
CA TYR A 53 -1.40 12.23 -21.30
C TYR A 53 -1.61 13.67 -20.89
N ARG A 54 -0.69 14.56 -21.28
CA ARG A 54 -0.91 16.01 -21.22
C ARG A 54 -1.63 16.43 -22.49
N GLU A 55 -2.60 17.33 -22.37
CA GLU A 55 -3.29 17.90 -23.53
C GLU A 55 -2.29 18.47 -24.55
N GLY A 56 -2.45 18.10 -25.82
CA GLY A 56 -1.54 18.48 -26.91
C GLY A 56 -0.26 17.63 -27.04
N SER A 57 -0.02 16.66 -26.16
CA SER A 57 1.10 15.72 -26.25
C SER A 57 0.64 14.32 -26.65
N VAL A 58 1.32 13.72 -27.63
CA VAL A 58 1.16 12.29 -27.98
C VAL A 58 1.98 11.39 -27.05
N ILE A 59 3.01 11.95 -26.41
CA ILE A 59 3.88 11.23 -25.49
C ILE A 59 3.19 11.16 -24.12
N PRO A 60 3.05 9.96 -23.53
CA PRO A 60 2.47 9.80 -22.20
C PRO A 60 3.36 10.42 -21.13
N VAL A 61 2.76 10.86 -20.04
CA VAL A 61 3.47 11.34 -18.86
C VAL A 61 4.36 10.20 -18.33
N PRO A 62 5.67 10.44 -18.13
CA PRO A 62 6.59 9.40 -17.73
C PRO A 62 6.38 9.07 -16.25
N TRP A 63 5.79 7.91 -15.99
CA TRP A 63 5.69 7.35 -14.65
C TRP A 63 6.25 5.94 -14.61
N THR A 64 6.61 5.47 -13.43
CA THR A 64 7.24 4.17 -13.28
C THR A 64 6.74 3.45 -12.03
N TYR A 65 6.84 2.12 -12.06
CA TYR A 65 6.69 1.30 -10.87
C TYR A 65 8.04 1.12 -10.15
N LYS A 66 9.17 1.51 -10.74
CA LYS A 66 10.46 1.35 -10.10
C LYS A 66 10.52 2.24 -8.85
N GLY A 67 10.89 1.66 -7.71
CA GLY A 67 10.95 2.36 -6.42
C GLY A 67 9.64 2.44 -5.61
N ILE A 68 8.53 1.85 -6.07
CA ILE A 68 7.26 1.87 -5.30
C ILE A 68 7.15 0.76 -4.25
N VAL A 69 7.89 -0.34 -4.45
CA VAL A 69 7.92 -1.48 -3.55
C VAL A 69 9.03 -1.29 -2.52
N TRP A 70 8.74 -1.65 -1.27
CA TRP A 70 9.71 -1.57 -0.19
C TRP A 70 10.79 -2.64 -0.36
N PRO A 71 12.08 -2.32 -0.20
CA PRO A 71 13.17 -3.30 -0.34
C PRO A 71 12.96 -4.55 0.52
N VAL A 72 12.51 -4.38 1.76
CA VAL A 72 12.22 -5.48 2.68
C VAL A 72 11.17 -6.47 2.16
N ASP A 73 10.17 -6.00 1.40
CA ASP A 73 9.16 -6.89 0.83
C ASP A 73 9.82 -7.78 -0.24
N LYS A 74 10.65 -7.20 -1.13
CA LYS A 74 11.38 -7.94 -2.17
C LYS A 74 12.44 -8.90 -1.59
N GLU A 75 13.05 -8.56 -0.46
CA GLU A 75 14.14 -9.35 0.10
C GLU A 75 13.66 -10.49 1.00
N ARG A 76 12.54 -10.28 1.71
CA ARG A 76 12.10 -11.15 2.83
C ARG A 76 10.74 -11.79 2.64
N LYS A 77 9.83 -11.20 1.86
CA LYS A 77 8.44 -11.67 1.79
C LYS A 77 8.05 -12.26 0.45
N PHE A 78 8.75 -11.86 -0.61
CA PHE A 78 8.45 -12.31 -1.97
C PHE A 78 9.72 -12.83 -2.62
N ARG A 79 9.70 -14.05 -3.16
CA ARG A 79 10.79 -14.63 -3.94
C ARG A 79 10.21 -15.55 -5.00
N ASN A 80 10.78 -15.50 -6.19
CA ASN A 80 10.43 -16.45 -7.23
C ASN A 80 10.97 -17.85 -6.86
N PRO A 81 10.21 -18.92 -7.18
CA PRO A 81 10.69 -20.28 -7.03
C PRO A 81 11.98 -20.51 -7.84
N PRO A 82 12.85 -21.42 -7.40
CA PRO A 82 14.07 -21.75 -8.15
C PRO A 82 13.71 -22.43 -9.47
N GLY A 83 14.48 -22.14 -10.51
CA GLY A 83 14.33 -22.75 -11.82
C GLY A 83 15.14 -22.01 -12.88
N PRO A 84 15.39 -22.64 -14.05
CA PRO A 84 16.15 -22.02 -15.14
C PRO A 84 15.42 -20.81 -15.75
N ASN A 85 14.08 -20.81 -15.74
CA ASN A 85 13.25 -19.67 -16.10
C ASN A 85 11.93 -19.73 -15.33
N LEU A 86 11.21 -18.60 -15.24
CA LEU A 86 9.97 -18.51 -14.48
C LEU A 86 8.88 -19.44 -15.03
N GLN A 87 8.76 -19.58 -16.35
CA GLN A 87 7.74 -20.45 -16.95
C GLN A 87 7.90 -21.91 -16.50
N GLN A 88 9.13 -22.42 -16.47
CA GLN A 88 9.44 -23.77 -15.99
C GLN A 88 9.30 -23.88 -14.47
N ALA A 89 9.71 -22.85 -13.74
CA ALA A 89 9.58 -22.82 -12.28
C ALA A 89 8.11 -22.91 -11.83
N PHE A 90 7.17 -22.35 -12.60
CA PHE A 90 5.72 -22.41 -12.33
C PHE A 90 4.97 -23.51 -13.11
N ALA A 91 5.63 -24.38 -13.88
CA ALA A 91 4.97 -25.32 -14.81
C ALA A 91 3.99 -26.31 -14.15
N ASN A 92 4.25 -26.69 -12.90
CA ASN A 92 3.41 -27.61 -12.12
C ASN A 92 2.29 -26.90 -11.33
N THR A 93 2.07 -25.62 -11.60
CA THR A 93 1.01 -24.82 -10.98
C THR A 93 0.04 -24.29 -12.03
N VAL A 94 -1.06 -23.71 -11.57
CA VAL A 94 -2.01 -23.00 -12.43
C VAL A 94 -2.26 -21.59 -11.90
N LYS A 95 -2.51 -20.64 -12.78
CA LYS A 95 -2.93 -19.29 -12.35
C LYS A 95 -4.27 -19.31 -11.59
N PRO A 96 -4.55 -18.28 -10.78
CA PRO A 96 -5.86 -18.07 -10.19
C PRO A 96 -6.97 -17.96 -11.24
N PRO A 97 -8.21 -18.40 -10.94
CA PRO A 97 -9.32 -18.39 -11.89
C PRO A 97 -9.59 -17.04 -12.57
N ASN A 98 -9.51 -15.93 -11.83
CA ASN A 98 -9.83 -14.60 -12.36
C ASN A 98 -8.65 -13.92 -13.07
N TRP A 99 -7.47 -14.56 -13.12
CA TRP A 99 -6.31 -13.98 -13.77
C TRP A 99 -6.41 -14.17 -15.28
N GLN A 100 -6.14 -13.12 -16.04
CA GLN A 100 -6.06 -13.22 -17.51
C GLN A 100 -4.69 -13.75 -17.96
N LYS A 101 -3.63 -13.40 -17.23
CA LYS A 101 -2.24 -13.75 -17.53
C LYS A 101 -1.68 -14.70 -16.45
N GLU A 102 -0.69 -15.50 -16.84
CA GLU A 102 0.07 -16.31 -15.90
C GLU A 102 1.00 -15.43 -15.04
N VAL A 103 1.33 -15.90 -13.83
CA VAL A 103 2.17 -15.17 -12.87
C VAL A 103 3.57 -14.85 -13.40
N TRP A 104 4.11 -15.71 -14.25
CA TRP A 104 5.43 -15.52 -14.86
C TRP A 104 5.43 -14.55 -16.06
N ARG A 105 4.27 -14.03 -16.47
CA ARG A 105 4.11 -13.14 -17.64
C ARG A 105 3.16 -11.97 -17.34
N LEU A 106 3.29 -11.38 -16.15
CA LEU A 106 2.50 -10.22 -15.73
C LEU A 106 2.94 -8.95 -16.48
N ASP A 107 4.25 -8.77 -16.66
CA ASP A 107 4.87 -7.65 -17.38
C ASP A 107 5.72 -8.16 -18.55
N PRO A 108 5.18 -8.18 -19.78
CA PRO A 108 5.95 -8.59 -20.95
C PRO A 108 7.09 -7.64 -21.33
N SER A 109 7.11 -6.41 -20.80
CA SER A 109 8.08 -5.37 -21.18
C SER A 109 9.35 -5.40 -20.34
N ASP A 110 9.27 -5.90 -19.10
CA ASP A 110 10.40 -6.00 -18.18
C ASP A 110 10.44 -7.40 -17.55
N PRO A 111 11.40 -8.27 -17.95
CA PRO A 111 11.56 -9.61 -17.40
C PRO A 111 11.72 -9.64 -15.87
N ASP A 112 12.32 -8.61 -15.28
CA ASP A 112 12.59 -8.54 -13.84
C ASP A 112 11.33 -8.19 -13.02
N ASN A 113 10.26 -7.75 -13.68
CA ASN A 113 8.98 -7.41 -13.07
C ASN A 113 7.93 -8.52 -13.24
N ASN A 114 8.35 -9.79 -13.14
CA ASN A 114 7.49 -10.97 -13.28
C ASN A 114 7.56 -11.91 -12.07
N GLY A 115 6.62 -12.86 -12.01
CA GLY A 115 6.50 -13.79 -10.90
C GLY A 115 5.96 -13.11 -9.65
N PHE A 116 6.35 -13.61 -8.48
CA PHE A 116 6.03 -13.00 -7.19
C PHE A 116 6.77 -11.70 -6.92
N LEU A 117 7.76 -11.35 -7.76
CA LEU A 117 8.50 -10.09 -7.67
C LEU A 117 7.88 -8.94 -8.47
N ASN A 118 6.77 -9.18 -9.19
CA ASN A 118 6.04 -8.13 -9.87
C ASN A 118 5.56 -7.04 -8.89
N SER A 119 5.78 -5.77 -9.24
CA SER A 119 5.56 -4.64 -8.33
C SER A 119 4.07 -4.41 -8.01
N ASP A 120 3.20 -4.56 -9.02
CA ASP A 120 1.75 -4.43 -8.84
C ASP A 120 1.19 -5.56 -7.99
N PHE A 121 1.71 -6.77 -8.18
CA PHE A 121 1.36 -7.94 -7.38
C PHE A 121 1.75 -7.74 -5.91
N ILE A 122 2.99 -7.32 -5.62
CA ILE A 122 3.44 -7.09 -4.24
C ILE A 122 2.58 -6.02 -3.55
N ILE A 123 2.30 -4.91 -4.24
CA ILE A 123 1.44 -3.85 -3.69
C ILE A 123 0.03 -4.36 -3.38
N TRP A 124 -0.52 -5.20 -4.25
CA TRP A 124 -1.83 -5.78 -4.04
C TRP A 124 -1.85 -6.73 -2.84
N MET A 125 -0.84 -7.60 -2.73
CA MET A 125 -0.72 -8.59 -1.64
C MET A 125 -0.52 -7.96 -0.26
N ARG A 126 -0.11 -6.70 -0.18
CA ARG A 126 -0.18 -5.92 1.06
C ARG A 126 -1.63 -5.61 1.39
N THR A 127 -2.25 -6.37 2.25
CA THR A 127 -3.67 -6.18 2.53
C THR A 127 -3.98 -4.86 3.25
N ALA A 128 -5.13 -4.27 2.96
CA ALA A 128 -5.57 -3.03 3.61
C ALA A 128 -6.39 -3.34 4.88
N ALA A 129 -6.27 -2.51 5.91
CA ALA A 129 -7.02 -2.67 7.15
C ALA A 129 -8.49 -2.22 7.04
N LEU A 130 -8.81 -1.38 6.05
CA LEU A 130 -10.13 -0.76 5.88
C LEU A 130 -10.69 -1.08 4.48
N PRO A 131 -12.04 -1.10 4.31
CA PRO A 131 -12.67 -1.41 3.02
C PRO A 131 -12.43 -0.32 1.96
N ASN A 132 -12.33 0.94 2.38
CA ASN A 132 -11.92 2.04 1.52
C ASN A 132 -10.40 2.20 1.65
N PHE A 133 -9.67 1.78 0.63
CA PHE A 133 -8.22 1.81 0.64
C PHE A 133 -7.64 2.37 -0.65
N ARG A 134 -6.37 2.74 -0.60
CA ARG A 134 -5.59 3.21 -1.75
C ARG A 134 -4.38 2.30 -1.93
N LYS A 135 -4.02 2.03 -3.17
CA LYS A 135 -2.80 1.33 -3.57
C LYS A 135 -2.01 2.24 -4.48
N LEU A 136 -0.71 2.34 -4.24
CA LEU A 136 0.17 3.11 -5.10
C LEU A 136 0.31 2.37 -6.45
N TYR A 137 -0.03 3.03 -7.55
CA TYR A 137 0.13 2.46 -8.88
C TYR A 137 1.49 2.82 -9.46
N ARG A 138 1.76 4.11 -9.68
CA ARG A 138 3.03 4.59 -10.26
C ARG A 138 3.48 5.87 -9.57
N ILE A 139 4.77 6.18 -9.72
CA ILE A 139 5.36 7.47 -9.34
C ILE A 139 5.86 8.21 -10.57
N LEU A 140 5.78 9.54 -10.54
CA LEU A 140 6.27 10.39 -11.63
C LEU A 140 7.80 10.29 -11.74
N VAL A 141 8.30 10.08 -12.95
CA VAL A 141 9.73 10.16 -13.26
C VAL A 141 10.08 11.64 -13.46
N ARG A 142 10.87 12.20 -12.54
CA ARG A 142 11.23 13.63 -12.56
C ARG A 142 12.46 13.92 -13.41
N ASN A 143 13.35 12.94 -13.55
CA ASN A 143 14.62 13.04 -14.27
C ASN A 143 14.56 12.35 -15.65
N ASP A 144 13.39 12.36 -16.28
CA ASP A 144 13.21 11.76 -17.60
C ASP A 144 13.90 12.61 -18.68
N THR A 145 14.77 11.98 -19.47
CA THR A 145 15.52 12.62 -20.56
C THR A 145 14.64 12.88 -21.78
N GLN A 146 13.63 12.02 -22.00
CA GLN A 146 12.72 12.15 -23.13
C GLN A 146 11.84 13.40 -23.03
N SER A 147 11.44 13.76 -21.81
CA SER A 147 10.61 14.93 -21.52
C SER A 147 11.38 16.24 -21.38
N GLN A 148 12.69 16.27 -21.67
CA GLN A 148 13.53 17.48 -21.59
C GLN A 148 13.39 18.25 -20.27
N GLY A 149 13.23 17.54 -19.15
CA GLY A 149 13.10 18.14 -17.83
C GLY A 149 11.73 18.78 -17.51
N LEU A 150 10.72 18.65 -18.39
CA LEU A 150 9.38 19.21 -18.20
C LEU A 150 8.74 18.81 -16.86
N TYR A 151 8.99 17.58 -16.41
CA TYR A 151 8.39 17.00 -15.19
C TYR A 151 9.29 17.07 -13.95
N SER A 152 10.42 17.80 -14.03
CA SER A 152 11.40 17.89 -12.94
C SER A 152 10.82 18.45 -11.64
N ALA A 153 9.93 19.44 -11.74
CA ALA A 153 9.23 20.04 -10.62
C ALA A 153 7.89 19.35 -10.26
N GLY A 154 7.49 18.29 -10.98
CA GLY A 154 6.18 17.66 -10.87
C GLY A 154 5.38 17.76 -12.17
N LEU A 155 4.07 17.53 -12.09
CA LEU A 155 3.17 17.75 -13.22
C LEU A 155 2.95 19.26 -13.42
N PRO A 156 3.31 19.84 -14.59
CA PRO A 156 2.98 21.22 -14.90
C PRO A 156 1.48 21.48 -14.84
N ALA A 157 1.10 22.72 -14.54
CA ALA A 157 -0.29 23.15 -14.65
C ALA A 157 -0.78 22.98 -16.11
N GLY A 158 -1.99 22.46 -16.25
CA GLY A 158 -2.61 22.22 -17.55
C GLY A 158 -3.64 21.09 -17.48
N ASN A 159 -4.25 20.83 -18.63
CA ASN A 159 -5.21 19.74 -18.77
C ASN A 159 -4.49 18.43 -19.08
N TYR A 160 -5.02 17.35 -18.53
CA TYR A 160 -4.53 16.01 -18.73
C TYR A 160 -5.70 15.08 -19.04
N TYR A 161 -5.44 14.08 -19.85
CA TYR A 161 -6.38 13.02 -20.18
C TYR A 161 -5.84 11.69 -19.68
N LEU A 162 -6.70 10.94 -18.99
CA LEU A 162 -6.37 9.62 -18.46
C LEU A 162 -7.10 8.57 -19.28
N ASP A 163 -6.33 7.77 -20.00
CA ASP A 163 -6.83 6.57 -20.66
C ASP A 163 -6.84 5.39 -19.67
N ILE A 164 -7.95 4.65 -19.65
CA ILE A 164 -8.19 3.58 -18.67
C ILE A 164 -8.71 2.35 -19.41
N MET A 165 -7.94 1.26 -19.37
CA MET A 165 -8.47 -0.05 -19.75
C MET A 165 -9.11 -0.70 -18.52
N SER A 166 -10.44 -0.67 -18.46
CA SER A 166 -11.22 -1.16 -17.32
C SER A 166 -11.47 -2.67 -17.42
N ASN A 167 -10.61 -3.47 -16.77
CA ASN A 167 -10.69 -4.94 -16.72
C ASN A 167 -11.22 -5.49 -15.39
N TYR A 168 -11.35 -4.65 -14.36
CA TYR A 168 -11.78 -5.04 -13.02
C TYR A 168 -13.23 -4.60 -12.75
N PRO A 169 -14.22 -5.52 -12.83
CA PRO A 169 -15.64 -5.18 -12.69
C PRO A 169 -16.02 -5.03 -11.22
N VAL A 170 -16.14 -3.78 -10.76
CA VAL A 170 -16.54 -3.47 -9.37
C VAL A 170 -18.06 -3.41 -9.16
N ALA A 171 -18.82 -3.18 -10.24
CA ALA A 171 -20.26 -2.97 -10.17
C ALA A 171 -21.02 -4.20 -9.63
N VAL A 172 -20.54 -5.41 -9.94
CA VAL A 172 -21.18 -6.68 -9.56
C VAL A 172 -21.22 -6.90 -8.04
N PHE A 173 -20.37 -6.21 -7.28
CA PHE A 173 -20.34 -6.25 -5.82
C PHE A 173 -20.61 -4.87 -5.18
N GLY A 174 -21.21 -3.94 -5.94
CA GLY A 174 -21.55 -2.59 -5.46
C GLY A 174 -20.34 -1.72 -5.13
N GLY A 175 -19.15 -2.06 -5.65
CA GLY A 175 -17.92 -1.33 -5.41
C GLY A 175 -17.79 -0.07 -6.27
N ARG A 176 -16.88 0.81 -5.86
CA ARG A 176 -16.45 1.97 -6.65
C ARG A 176 -14.93 1.96 -6.76
N LYS A 177 -14.41 2.40 -7.91
CA LYS A 177 -12.98 2.59 -8.15
C LYS A 177 -12.71 4.04 -8.53
N SER A 178 -11.54 4.54 -8.17
CA SER A 178 -11.15 5.92 -8.43
C SER A 178 -9.64 5.99 -8.65
N PHE A 179 -9.23 6.83 -9.59
CA PHE A 179 -7.82 7.18 -9.79
C PHE A 179 -7.52 8.49 -9.08
N ILE A 180 -6.42 8.54 -8.32
CA ILE A 180 -6.06 9.71 -7.52
C ILE A 180 -4.61 10.07 -7.82
N ILE A 181 -4.39 11.32 -8.24
CA ILE A 181 -3.07 11.93 -8.33
C ILE A 181 -2.84 12.73 -7.05
N SER A 182 -1.74 12.47 -6.36
CA SER A 182 -1.39 13.16 -5.12
C SER A 182 0.12 13.41 -5.08
N THR A 183 0.49 14.50 -4.44
CA THR A 183 1.86 14.73 -3.97
C THR A 183 1.99 14.24 -2.53
N THR A 184 3.22 13.95 -2.11
CA THR A 184 3.56 13.61 -0.73
C THR A 184 4.45 14.70 -0.16
N SER A 185 4.21 15.05 1.09
CA SER A 185 5.10 15.85 1.92
C SER A 185 5.95 14.94 2.82
N TRP A 186 6.83 15.54 3.63
CA TRP A 186 7.58 14.81 4.66
C TRP A 186 6.66 14.07 5.66
N ALA A 187 5.46 14.61 5.93
CA ALA A 187 4.46 14.00 6.80
C ALA A 187 3.53 13.02 6.06
N GLY A 188 3.84 12.68 4.81
CA GLY A 188 3.04 11.83 3.94
C GLY A 188 2.03 12.60 3.10
N GLY A 189 0.91 11.94 2.78
CA GLY A 189 -0.18 12.54 1.99
C GLY A 189 -1.03 13.52 2.80
N LYS A 190 -2.02 14.14 2.14
CA LYS A 190 -2.97 15.06 2.78
C LYS A 190 -3.77 14.37 3.89
N ASN A 191 -3.42 14.63 5.16
CA ASN A 191 -4.12 14.14 6.33
C ASN A 191 -4.19 15.21 7.45
N PRO A 192 -5.28 15.99 7.55
CA PRO A 192 -5.40 17.03 8.57
C PRO A 192 -5.67 16.48 9.97
N PHE A 193 -6.04 15.20 10.11
CA PHE A 193 -6.45 14.61 11.39
C PHE A 193 -5.38 14.77 12.48
N LEU A 194 -4.12 14.47 12.15
CA LEU A 194 -3.03 14.55 13.11
C LEU A 194 -2.82 15.99 13.61
N GLY A 195 -2.85 16.96 12.69
CA GLY A 195 -2.75 18.38 13.04
C GLY A 195 -3.90 18.84 13.92
N ILE A 196 -5.13 18.48 13.58
CA ILE A 196 -6.32 18.80 14.39
C ILE A 196 -6.23 18.16 15.78
N ALA A 197 -5.81 16.89 15.87
CA ALA A 197 -5.67 16.18 17.14
C ALA A 197 -4.65 16.88 18.06
N TYR A 198 -3.49 17.27 17.54
CA TYR A 198 -2.51 18.03 18.31
C TYR A 198 -3.03 19.41 18.74
N MET A 199 -3.75 20.12 17.88
CA MET A 199 -4.35 21.41 18.23
C MET A 199 -5.36 21.27 19.36
N VAL A 200 -6.24 20.27 19.30
CA VAL A 200 -7.25 20.01 20.35
C VAL A 200 -6.59 19.68 21.68
N VAL A 201 -5.65 18.72 21.69
CA VAL A 201 -4.94 18.33 22.92
C VAL A 201 -4.15 19.52 23.49
N GLY A 202 -3.47 20.27 22.64
CA GLY A 202 -2.74 21.48 23.03
C GLY A 202 -3.65 22.53 23.65
N SER A 203 -4.81 22.80 23.06
CA SER A 203 -5.80 23.74 23.62
C SER A 203 -6.33 23.29 24.99
N VAL A 204 -6.62 22.00 25.17
CA VAL A 204 -7.05 21.45 26.46
C VAL A 204 -5.95 21.64 27.52
N CYS A 205 -4.70 21.34 27.18
CA CYS A 205 -3.57 21.53 28.10
C CYS A 205 -3.37 22.99 28.51
N ILE A 206 -3.54 23.94 27.58
CA ILE A 206 -3.44 25.38 27.86
C ILE A 206 -4.54 25.82 28.83
N VAL A 207 -5.78 25.40 28.60
CA VAL A 207 -6.91 25.72 29.48
C VAL A 207 -6.68 25.17 30.88
N LEU A 208 -6.28 23.90 31.00
CA LEU A 208 -5.94 23.29 32.28
C LEU A 208 -4.78 24.01 32.97
N GLY A 209 -3.77 24.44 32.20
CA GLY A 209 -2.66 25.25 32.69
C GLY A 209 -3.12 26.57 33.30
N PHE A 210 -4.03 27.30 32.65
CA PHE A 210 -4.61 28.53 33.19
C PHE A 210 -5.44 28.27 34.45
N VAL A 211 -6.23 27.18 34.48
CA VAL A 211 -7.02 26.80 35.66
C VAL A 211 -6.09 26.50 36.84
N PHE A 212 -5.05 25.69 36.65
CA PHE A 212 -4.09 25.38 37.71
C PHE A 212 -3.29 26.61 38.15
N LEU A 213 -2.91 27.49 37.21
CA LEU A 213 -2.26 28.76 37.54
C LEU A 213 -3.18 29.65 38.38
N PHE A 214 -4.46 29.77 38.03
CA PHE A 214 -5.43 30.54 38.80
C PHE A 214 -5.63 29.97 40.21
N ILE A 215 -5.77 28.65 40.33
CA ILE A 215 -5.87 27.96 41.63
C ILE A 215 -4.61 28.22 42.46
N HIS A 216 -3.42 28.09 41.87
CA HIS A 216 -2.16 28.35 42.57
C HIS A 216 -2.03 29.81 43.03
N LEU A 217 -2.47 30.78 42.22
CA LEU A 217 -2.42 32.20 42.60
C LEU A 217 -3.43 32.56 43.70
N LYS A 218 -4.58 31.88 43.77
CA LYS A 218 -5.65 32.17 44.76
C LYS A 218 -5.56 31.35 46.04
N PHE A 219 -5.19 30.07 45.92
CA PHE A 219 -5.21 29.09 46.99
C PHE A 219 -3.84 28.45 47.24
N GLY A 220 -2.80 28.86 46.51
CA GLY A 220 -1.43 28.39 46.75
C GLY A 220 -0.92 28.92 48.08
N THR A 221 -0.86 28.05 49.09
CA THR A 221 -0.11 28.28 50.31
C THR A 221 1.38 28.39 49.98
N ARG A 222 2.08 29.38 50.53
CA ARG A 222 3.54 29.46 50.37
C ARG A 222 4.15 28.19 50.95
N PHE A 223 5.15 27.63 50.27
CA PHE A 223 5.86 26.42 50.72
C PHE A 223 6.40 26.57 52.16
N SER A 224 6.67 27.81 52.60
CA SER A 224 7.06 28.16 53.97
C SER A 224 6.02 27.82 55.05
N ASP A 225 4.72 27.86 54.72
CA ASP A 225 3.64 27.63 55.68
C ASP A 225 3.45 26.13 55.96
N MET A 226 3.79 25.26 55.00
CA MET A 226 3.75 23.80 55.18
C MET A 226 4.91 23.27 56.03
N THR A 227 6.09 23.92 55.99
CA THR A 227 7.24 23.57 56.85
C THR A 227 7.05 23.89 58.34
N ASN A 228 6.12 24.78 58.69
CA ASN A 228 5.85 25.15 60.09
C ASN A 228 4.86 24.19 60.80
N ILE A 229 4.19 23.30 60.08
CA ILE A 229 3.17 22.41 60.64
C ILE A 229 3.78 21.12 61.24
N SER A 230 5.04 20.79 60.90
CA SER A 230 5.74 19.64 61.49
C SER A 230 6.38 19.92 62.86
N GLN A 231 6.24 21.14 63.40
CA GLN A 231 6.72 21.52 64.74
C GLN A 231 5.55 21.87 65.67
N SER A 232 4.68 20.90 65.96
CA SER A 232 3.82 20.94 67.15
C SER A 232 4.29 19.87 68.13
N PRO A 233 4.68 20.22 69.38
CA PRO A 233 5.23 19.28 70.33
C PRO A 233 4.13 18.38 70.90
N ARG A 234 4.36 17.07 70.94
CA ARG A 234 3.66 16.20 71.90
C ARG A 234 4.11 16.63 73.30
N GLN A 235 3.12 16.84 74.17
CA GLN A 235 3.29 17.03 75.61
C GLN A 235 4.24 16.00 76.23
#